data_AF-A0A8H7KPM0-F1
#
_entry.id   AF-A0A8H7KPM0-F1
#
_cell.length_a   1.000
_cell.length_b   1.000
_cell.length_c   1.000
_cell.angle_alpha   90.00
_cell.angle_beta   90.00
_cell.angle_gamma   90.00
#
_symmetry.space_group_name_H-M   'P 1'
#
loop_
_entity.id
_entity.type
_entity.pdbx_description
1 polymer ?
#
loop_
_entity_poly.entity_id
_entity_poly.type
_entity_poly.pdbx_seq_one_letter_code
_entity_poly.pdbx_strand_id
1 'polypeptide(L)'
;YRQMPTFGRDTIRKFTTNVSELKKLAARNFEDILQCSIPVFDGLLPEPHNSAIIKLLFIAAHWHALAKLRLHSDSTLNIMDDVTTSLGEVLRRFRDHTCPKFDTKELPRETKARQRKKAANAAAANAQVTPTGALKKSYNMETYKGHSAGDVADHIRRLGTTESYSSQVGELQHRTSKGRYPRTDRKLFEQQLAHHERRITRLRRLQYKHNIGDSHKSNHEHLPANDPSSHHSMGQSESLGEHIGTFLQDHSNDPAIKHFLPKLKMHLLPRLKVLVSEDSSFSDLNNTAEDLSTPIPVFFKRDRIFRHNVLRINYTTYDVRRKHDIINPNTSHRDIMVLSDREHPDDHPYMYARVLGVFHTNAVYMGEGCTDFTPRRMEFLWVRWYELCPKAAVGGWLSSKLDQLRFPPLEQSSSFGFLDPADVMRACHIAPHFRLGPRHIDGKGLSPCARDLHDWAGYYLNWFVDRDMVMRFHWGLGVGHVYTHHSTCKNASVYKKWPSKAKTTSNHSTHDSATHAGPNEPLVEDDSEAPGRETSQTQRVEEDDGSDSEDEKEVEEGKSDDCQDEDDQEDLDSGDEEELLFHDMYGYIDSDGDGDEF
;
A
#
# COMPACT_ATOMS: atom_id res chain seq x y z
N TYR A 1 6.62 13.32 -6.44
CA TYR A 1 7.21 12.00 -6.14
C TYR A 1 8.21 12.01 -4.99
N ARG A 2 9.32 12.75 -5.01
CA ARG A 2 10.33 12.70 -3.91
C ARG A 2 9.80 13.05 -2.50
N GLN A 3 8.74 13.84 -2.42
CA GLN A 3 8.05 14.19 -1.16
C GLN A 3 6.92 13.21 -0.78
N MET A 4 6.74 12.12 -1.55
CA MET A 4 5.76 11.09 -1.20
C MET A 4 6.30 10.29 -0.01
N PRO A 5 5.51 10.07 1.05
CA PRO A 5 5.92 9.21 2.14
C PRO A 5 6.09 7.77 1.66
N THR A 6 6.97 7.04 2.32
CA THR A 6 7.11 5.59 2.20
C THR A 6 6.01 4.86 2.97
N PHE A 7 5.80 3.59 2.64
CA PHE A 7 4.81 2.76 3.32
C PHE A 7 5.17 1.28 3.30
N GLY A 8 4.96 0.62 4.43
CA GLY A 8 5.35 -0.78 4.63
C GLY A 8 6.85 -1.00 4.48
N ARG A 9 7.32 -2.23 4.69
CA ARG A 9 8.74 -2.57 4.53
C ARG A 9 9.21 -2.44 3.08
N ASP A 10 8.37 -2.86 2.15
CA ASP A 10 8.71 -3.00 0.72
C ASP A 10 7.56 -2.59 -0.21
N THR A 11 6.53 -1.92 0.32
CA THR A 11 5.30 -1.64 -0.43
C THR A 11 5.39 -0.36 -1.24
N ILE A 12 5.68 0.78 -0.60
CA ILE A 12 6.01 2.04 -1.28
C ILE A 12 7.38 2.48 -0.81
N ARG A 13 8.35 2.46 -1.71
CA ARG A 13 9.72 2.89 -1.43
C ARG A 13 9.93 4.36 -1.73
N LYS A 14 11.03 4.89 -1.20
CA LYS A 14 11.43 6.28 -1.43
C LYS A 14 11.75 6.50 -2.91
N PHE A 15 11.10 7.48 -3.53
CA PHE A 15 11.43 7.91 -4.90
C PHE A 15 12.66 8.82 -4.86
N THR A 16 13.85 8.28 -5.14
CA THR A 16 15.12 9.04 -5.13
C THR A 16 15.42 9.69 -6.49
N THR A 17 15.18 8.97 -7.57
CA THR A 17 15.46 9.40 -8.94
C THR A 17 14.37 10.31 -9.50
N ASN A 18 14.69 10.98 -10.61
CA ASN A 18 13.70 11.76 -11.34
C ASN A 18 12.72 10.82 -12.06
N VAL A 19 11.53 10.63 -11.47
CA VAL A 19 10.49 9.75 -12.02
C VAL A 19 10.10 10.12 -13.46
N SER A 20 10.15 11.41 -13.84
CA SER A 20 9.77 11.83 -15.19
C SER A 20 10.73 11.38 -16.29
N GLU A 21 11.96 10.99 -15.94
CA GLU A 21 12.94 10.48 -16.91
C GLU A 21 12.72 9.01 -17.26
N LEU A 22 11.94 8.28 -16.45
CA LEU A 22 11.69 6.84 -16.58
C LEU A 22 12.98 6.02 -16.80
N LYS A 23 14.06 6.40 -16.11
CA LYS A 23 15.39 5.81 -16.23
C LYS A 23 15.66 4.79 -15.12
N LYS A 24 16.31 3.67 -15.47
CA LYS A 24 16.66 2.57 -14.56
C LYS A 24 15.46 2.06 -13.74
N LEU A 25 14.29 1.91 -14.39
CA LEU A 25 13.08 1.42 -13.72
C LEU A 25 12.97 -0.11 -13.83
N ALA A 26 12.80 -0.76 -12.69
CA ALA A 26 12.31 -2.13 -12.62
C ALA A 26 10.77 -2.14 -12.66
N ALA A 27 10.16 -3.29 -12.96
CA ALA A 27 8.70 -3.45 -13.03
C ALA A 27 7.98 -2.93 -11.76
N ARG A 28 8.56 -3.21 -10.58
CA ARG A 28 8.08 -2.71 -9.28
C ARG A 28 7.98 -1.18 -9.21
N ASN A 29 8.89 -0.45 -9.86
CA ASN A 29 8.86 1.00 -9.82
C ASN A 29 7.64 1.55 -10.58
N PHE A 30 7.24 0.92 -11.68
CA PHE A 30 6.02 1.33 -12.39
C PHE A 30 4.76 1.15 -11.55
N GLU A 31 4.71 0.08 -10.75
CA GLU A 31 3.63 -0.15 -9.79
C GLU A 31 3.58 0.96 -8.74
N ASP A 32 4.69 1.22 -8.02
CA ASP A 32 4.75 2.27 -7.00
C ASP A 32 4.39 3.64 -7.58
N ILE A 33 4.85 3.95 -8.81
CA ILE A 33 4.54 5.20 -9.52
C ILE A 33 3.03 5.32 -9.77
N LEU A 34 2.38 4.25 -10.24
CA LEU A 34 0.93 4.22 -10.49
C LEU A 34 0.15 4.39 -9.18
N GLN A 35 0.50 3.62 -8.15
CA GLN A 35 -0.14 3.67 -6.82
C GLN A 35 -0.05 5.04 -6.17
N CYS A 36 1.01 5.81 -6.46
CA CYS A 36 1.25 7.14 -5.90
C CYS A 36 0.99 8.29 -6.89
N SER A 37 0.41 8.01 -8.07
CA SER A 37 0.28 9.00 -9.15
C SER A 37 -0.76 10.09 -8.85
N ILE A 38 -1.91 9.73 -8.29
CA ILE A 38 -3.04 10.65 -8.12
C ILE A 38 -2.67 11.92 -7.35
N PRO A 39 -2.04 11.86 -6.15
CA PRO A 39 -1.65 13.08 -5.44
C PRO A 39 -0.64 13.93 -6.22
N VAL A 40 0.23 13.30 -7.02
CA VAL A 40 1.29 14.00 -7.76
C VAL A 40 0.76 14.69 -9.01
N PHE A 41 -0.23 14.09 -9.68
CA PHE A 41 -0.79 14.62 -10.91
C PHE A 41 -1.92 15.63 -10.68
N ASP A 42 -2.53 15.68 -9.49
CA ASP A 42 -3.65 16.60 -9.25
C ASP A 42 -3.20 18.07 -9.29
N GLY A 43 -3.83 18.83 -10.19
CA GLY A 43 -3.52 20.23 -10.46
C GLY A 43 -2.32 20.44 -11.37
N LEU A 44 -1.71 19.38 -11.89
CA LEU A 44 -0.53 19.48 -12.77
C LEU A 44 -0.89 20.02 -14.15
N LEU A 45 -2.10 19.74 -14.63
CA LEU A 45 -2.58 20.11 -15.96
C LEU A 45 -3.79 21.05 -15.85
N PRO A 46 -4.13 21.82 -16.90
CA PRO A 46 -5.34 22.63 -16.90
C PRO A 46 -6.60 21.77 -17.00
N GLU A 47 -7.71 22.27 -16.47
CA GLU A 47 -9.04 21.68 -16.73
C GLU A 47 -9.44 21.89 -18.20
N PRO A 48 -10.19 20.96 -18.82
CA PRO A 48 -10.80 19.75 -18.24
C PRO A 48 -9.88 18.51 -18.20
N HIS A 49 -8.61 18.65 -18.61
CA HIS A 49 -7.70 17.52 -18.78
C HIS A 49 -7.17 16.97 -17.46
N ASN A 50 -6.98 17.83 -16.44
CA ASN A 50 -6.64 17.39 -15.09
C ASN A 50 -7.65 16.39 -14.56
N SER A 51 -8.94 16.74 -14.51
CA SER A 51 -9.98 15.83 -14.04
C SER A 51 -10.06 14.54 -14.86
N ALA A 52 -9.82 14.61 -16.17
CA ALA A 52 -9.80 13.42 -17.03
C ALA A 52 -8.62 12.48 -16.70
N ILE A 53 -7.44 13.03 -16.43
CA ILE A 53 -6.24 12.23 -16.10
C ILE A 53 -6.33 11.67 -14.69
N ILE A 54 -6.84 12.42 -13.71
CA ILE A 54 -7.06 11.88 -12.36
C ILE A 54 -8.04 10.70 -12.39
N LYS A 55 -9.13 10.82 -13.17
CA LYS A 55 -10.05 9.71 -13.39
C LYS A 55 -9.39 8.51 -14.08
N LEU A 56 -8.55 8.75 -15.09
CA LEU A 56 -7.78 7.71 -15.78
C LEU A 56 -6.88 6.95 -14.80
N LEU A 57 -6.09 7.68 -14.01
CA LEU A 57 -5.14 7.12 -13.04
C LEU A 57 -5.86 6.32 -11.94
N PHE A 58 -7.00 6.83 -11.45
CA PHE A 58 -7.83 6.11 -10.49
C PHE A 58 -8.31 4.77 -11.04
N ILE A 59 -8.88 4.76 -12.26
CA ILE A 59 -9.39 3.53 -12.88
C ILE A 59 -8.25 2.56 -13.20
N ALA A 60 -7.11 3.06 -13.67
CA ALA A 60 -5.93 2.24 -13.93
C ALA A 60 -5.40 1.60 -12.64
N ALA A 61 -5.29 2.36 -11.54
CA ALA A 61 -4.86 1.83 -10.24
C ALA A 61 -5.86 0.81 -9.67
N HIS A 62 -7.16 1.05 -9.83
CA HIS A 62 -8.21 0.11 -9.42
C HIS A 62 -8.16 -1.19 -10.22
N TRP A 63 -8.06 -1.10 -11.55
CA TRP A 63 -7.92 -2.25 -12.42
C TRP A 63 -6.68 -3.08 -12.06
N HIS A 64 -5.54 -2.41 -11.90
CA HIS A 64 -4.27 -3.05 -11.54
C HIS A 64 -4.36 -3.76 -10.18
N ALA A 65 -4.99 -3.12 -9.18
CA ALA A 65 -5.18 -3.74 -7.87
C ALA A 65 -6.06 -4.98 -7.91
N LEU A 66 -7.14 -4.97 -8.71
CA LEU A 66 -8.00 -6.13 -8.93
C LEU A 66 -7.27 -7.25 -9.65
N ALA A 67 -6.54 -6.94 -10.73
CA ALA A 67 -5.76 -7.91 -11.49
C ALA A 67 -4.70 -8.61 -10.63
N LYS A 68 -4.19 -7.92 -9.60
CA LYS A 68 -3.20 -8.46 -8.67
C LYS A 68 -3.78 -9.22 -7.48
N LEU A 69 -5.09 -9.32 -7.30
CA LEU A 69 -5.64 -10.08 -6.17
C LEU A 69 -5.17 -11.54 -6.23
N ARG A 70 -4.96 -12.12 -5.05
CA ARG A 70 -4.56 -13.52 -4.82
C ARG A 70 -5.74 -14.44 -4.59
N LEU A 71 -6.90 -13.83 -4.35
CA LEU A 71 -8.14 -14.52 -4.10
C LEU A 71 -9.23 -13.68 -4.76
N HIS A 72 -9.99 -14.35 -5.63
CA HIS A 72 -11.15 -13.77 -6.29
C HIS A 72 -12.41 -14.54 -5.87
N SER A 73 -13.50 -13.79 -5.75
CA SER A 73 -14.87 -14.30 -5.79
C SER A 73 -15.54 -13.87 -7.10
N ASP A 74 -16.68 -14.48 -7.43
CA ASP A 74 -17.50 -14.07 -8.59
C ASP A 74 -17.82 -12.57 -8.57
N SER A 75 -18.07 -12.01 -7.39
CA SER A 75 -18.33 -10.58 -7.22
C SER A 75 -17.12 -9.73 -7.59
N THR A 76 -15.91 -10.09 -7.15
CA THR A 76 -14.69 -9.34 -7.50
C THR A 76 -14.35 -9.44 -8.98
N LEU A 77 -14.66 -10.57 -9.63
CA LEU A 77 -14.45 -10.76 -11.07
C LEU A 77 -15.44 -9.93 -11.90
N ASN A 78 -16.70 -9.85 -11.47
CA ASN A 78 -17.69 -8.97 -12.10
C ASN A 78 -17.28 -7.49 -11.99
N ILE A 79 -16.78 -7.07 -10.82
CA ILE A 79 -16.22 -5.71 -10.65
C ILE A 79 -15.03 -5.51 -11.60
N MET A 80 -14.17 -6.52 -11.75
CA MET A 80 -13.03 -6.44 -12.65
C MET A 80 -13.44 -6.28 -14.12
N ASP A 81 -14.49 -6.96 -14.60
CA ASP A 81 -15.03 -6.76 -15.95
C ASP A 81 -15.54 -5.32 -16.16
N ASP A 82 -16.31 -4.80 -15.20
CA ASP A 82 -16.85 -3.43 -15.23
C ASP A 82 -15.72 -2.38 -15.25
N VAL A 83 -14.69 -2.58 -14.41
CA VAL A 83 -13.53 -1.71 -14.35
C VAL A 83 -12.68 -1.81 -15.61
N THR A 84 -12.56 -3.01 -16.21
CA THR A 84 -11.84 -3.22 -17.48
C THR A 84 -12.53 -2.48 -18.63
N THR A 85 -13.86 -2.55 -18.69
CA THR A 85 -14.66 -1.78 -19.66
C THR A 85 -14.41 -0.28 -19.48
N SER A 86 -14.45 0.18 -18.24
CA SER A 86 -14.23 1.58 -17.88
C SER A 86 -12.83 2.06 -18.23
N LEU A 87 -11.82 1.24 -17.99
CA LEU A 87 -10.43 1.50 -18.35
C LEU A 87 -10.30 1.74 -19.86
N GLY A 88 -10.89 0.88 -20.67
CA GLY A 88 -10.93 1.06 -22.12
C GLY A 88 -11.61 2.36 -22.54
N GLU A 89 -12.72 2.73 -21.90
CA GLU A 89 -13.41 4.00 -22.17
C GLU A 89 -12.56 5.23 -21.84
N VAL A 90 -11.90 5.24 -20.67
CA VAL A 90 -11.06 6.38 -20.28
C VAL A 90 -9.75 6.47 -21.07
N LEU A 91 -9.18 5.34 -21.49
CA LEU A 91 -8.01 5.33 -22.37
C LEU A 91 -8.35 5.88 -23.76
N ARG A 92 -9.48 5.47 -24.35
CA ARG A 92 -9.99 6.05 -25.61
C ARG A 92 -10.25 7.54 -25.47
N ARG A 93 -10.92 7.96 -24.38
CA ARG A 93 -11.15 9.39 -24.10
C ARG A 93 -9.84 10.17 -23.96
N PHE A 94 -8.83 9.60 -23.32
CA PHE A 94 -7.51 10.21 -23.19
C PHE A 94 -6.85 10.38 -24.56
N ARG A 95 -6.84 9.31 -25.38
CA ARG A 95 -6.33 9.32 -26.77
C ARG A 95 -7.01 10.37 -27.64
N ASP A 96 -8.35 10.43 -27.60
CA ASP A 96 -9.14 11.20 -28.57
C ASP A 96 -9.30 12.68 -28.18
N HIS A 97 -9.30 12.98 -26.87
CA HIS A 97 -9.60 14.34 -26.39
C HIS A 97 -8.46 15.01 -25.61
N THR A 98 -7.63 14.25 -24.90
CA THR A 98 -6.58 14.84 -24.04
C THR A 98 -5.24 14.89 -24.75
N CYS A 99 -4.75 13.75 -25.25
CA CYS A 99 -3.46 13.65 -25.93
C CYS A 99 -3.29 14.68 -27.09
N PRO A 100 -4.30 14.94 -27.96
CA PRO A 100 -4.13 15.87 -29.07
C PRO A 100 -3.96 17.34 -28.66
N LYS A 101 -4.28 17.69 -27.40
CA LYS A 101 -4.19 19.06 -26.88
C LYS A 101 -2.79 19.42 -26.36
N PHE A 102 -1.91 18.44 -26.18
CA PHE A 102 -0.56 18.65 -25.68
C PHE A 102 0.48 18.26 -26.75
N ASP A 103 1.49 19.10 -26.95
CA ASP A 103 2.60 18.81 -27.86
C ASP A 103 3.65 17.93 -27.16
N THR A 104 3.34 16.64 -27.02
CA THR A 104 4.25 15.66 -26.41
C THR A 104 5.32 15.18 -27.40
N LYS A 105 6.57 15.09 -26.94
CA LYS A 105 7.72 14.68 -27.75
C LYS A 105 8.52 13.59 -27.04
N GLU A 106 9.38 12.92 -27.80
CA GLU A 106 10.37 11.97 -27.28
C GLU A 106 11.15 12.59 -26.11
N LEU A 107 11.44 11.78 -25.09
CA LEU A 107 12.35 12.16 -24.02
C LEU A 107 13.75 12.43 -24.61
N PRO A 108 14.60 13.27 -23.96
CA PRO A 108 15.96 13.51 -24.42
C PRO A 108 16.77 12.21 -24.60
N ARG A 109 16.52 11.21 -23.76
CA ARG A 109 17.14 9.89 -23.85
C ARG A 109 16.69 9.11 -25.07
N GLU A 110 15.38 9.07 -25.34
CA GLU A 110 14.80 8.39 -26.51
C GLU A 110 15.29 9.04 -27.80
N THR A 111 15.32 10.38 -27.84
CA THR A 111 15.85 11.15 -28.98
C THR A 111 17.30 10.78 -29.26
N LYS A 112 18.16 10.77 -28.23
CA LYS A 112 19.58 10.37 -28.35
C LYS A 112 19.74 8.91 -28.77
N ALA A 113 18.93 7.99 -28.24
CA ALA A 113 18.97 6.58 -28.61
C ALA A 113 18.61 6.37 -30.08
N ARG A 114 17.54 7.01 -30.56
CA ARG A 114 17.13 6.98 -31.97
C ARG A 114 18.20 7.59 -32.89
N GLN A 115 18.77 8.73 -32.50
CA GLN A 115 19.86 9.36 -33.26
C GLN A 115 21.08 8.44 -33.37
N ARG A 116 21.48 7.77 -32.28
CA ARG A 116 22.58 6.78 -32.30
C ARG A 116 22.27 5.60 -33.22
N LYS A 117 21.06 5.01 -33.13
CA LYS A 117 20.63 3.92 -34.03
C LYS A 117 20.64 4.36 -35.50
N LYS A 118 20.14 5.57 -35.79
CA LYS A 118 20.15 6.12 -37.16
C LYS A 118 21.58 6.36 -37.67
N ALA A 119 22.47 6.84 -36.81
CA ALA A 119 23.88 7.03 -37.15
C ALA A 119 24.59 5.69 -37.40
N ALA A 120 24.37 4.67 -36.57
CA ALA A 120 24.91 3.33 -36.77
C ALA A 120 24.42 2.70 -38.08
N ASN A 121 23.11 2.80 -38.36
CA ASN A 121 22.54 2.29 -39.62
C ASN A 121 23.07 3.04 -40.85
N ALA A 122 23.23 4.36 -40.75
CA ALA A 122 23.77 5.16 -41.85
C ALA A 122 25.26 4.90 -42.07
N ALA A 123 26.04 4.66 -41.00
CA ALA A 123 27.42 4.21 -41.10
C ALA A 123 27.52 2.85 -41.78
N ALA A 124 26.63 1.89 -41.42
CA ALA A 124 26.55 0.59 -42.09
C ALA A 124 26.15 0.71 -43.58
N ALA A 125 25.36 1.72 -43.94
CA ALA A 125 24.88 1.96 -45.30
C ALA A 125 25.69 2.99 -46.11
N ASN A 126 26.81 3.53 -45.59
CA ASN A 126 27.58 4.63 -46.18
C ASN A 126 26.72 5.85 -46.60
N ALA A 127 25.71 6.19 -45.80
CA ALA A 127 24.78 7.29 -46.05
C ALA A 127 25.07 8.49 -45.11
N GLN A 128 24.75 9.71 -45.56
CA GLN A 128 24.84 10.89 -44.71
C GLN A 128 23.68 10.96 -43.70
N VAL A 129 24.01 11.23 -42.43
CA VAL A 129 23.03 11.42 -41.36
C VAL A 129 22.59 12.87 -41.29
N THR A 130 21.32 13.14 -41.54
CA THR A 130 20.72 14.44 -41.22
C THR A 130 20.36 14.51 -39.73
N PRO A 131 20.78 15.58 -39.01
CA PRO A 131 20.40 15.76 -37.62
C PRO A 131 18.88 15.96 -37.53
N THR A 132 18.22 15.12 -36.75
CA THR A 132 16.77 15.17 -36.53
C THR A 132 16.49 15.48 -35.06
N GLY A 133 15.62 16.46 -34.80
CA GLY A 133 15.18 16.80 -33.43
C GLY A 133 14.30 15.71 -32.81
N ALA A 134 13.77 16.00 -31.61
CA ALA A 134 12.83 15.12 -30.92
C ALA A 134 11.54 14.97 -31.75
N LEU A 135 11.11 13.72 -31.97
CA LEU A 135 9.87 13.46 -32.69
C LEU A 135 8.66 13.69 -31.80
N LYS A 136 7.53 14.09 -32.42
CA LYS A 136 6.25 14.14 -31.73
C LYS A 136 5.81 12.72 -31.37
N LYS A 137 5.31 12.54 -30.16
CA LYS A 137 4.77 11.28 -29.65
C LYS A 137 3.32 11.47 -29.28
N SER A 138 2.47 10.55 -29.72
CA SER A 138 1.07 10.44 -29.30
C SER A 138 0.86 9.12 -28.58
N TYR A 139 -0.18 9.05 -27.75
CA TYR A 139 -0.57 7.80 -27.10
C TYR A 139 -1.13 6.82 -28.14
N ASN A 140 -0.51 5.64 -28.27
CA ASN A 140 -0.99 4.55 -29.11
C ASN A 140 -1.71 3.50 -28.24
N MET A 141 -2.95 3.17 -28.59
CA MET A 141 -3.74 2.13 -27.92
C MET A 141 -3.74 0.80 -28.71
N GLU A 142 -3.33 0.82 -29.98
CA GLU A 142 -3.23 -0.35 -30.87
C GLU A 142 -1.94 -1.10 -30.58
N THR A 143 -1.83 -1.58 -29.35
CA THR A 143 -0.69 -2.37 -28.87
C THR A 143 -1.25 -3.63 -28.24
N TYR A 144 -0.48 -4.72 -28.25
CA TYR A 144 -0.87 -5.97 -27.58
C TYR A 144 -1.36 -5.71 -26.15
N LYS A 145 -0.64 -4.87 -25.39
CA LYS A 145 -0.98 -4.51 -24.00
C LYS A 145 -2.39 -3.91 -23.86
N GLY A 146 -2.81 -3.10 -24.82
CA GLY A 146 -4.14 -2.50 -24.84
C GLY A 146 -5.24 -3.53 -25.13
N HIS A 147 -4.97 -4.48 -26.04
CA HIS A 147 -5.91 -5.54 -26.41
C HIS A 147 -6.01 -6.63 -25.34
N SER A 148 -4.88 -7.07 -24.81
CA SER A 148 -4.81 -8.17 -23.84
C SER A 148 -5.35 -7.81 -22.46
N ALA A 149 -5.50 -6.52 -22.14
CA ALA A 149 -6.10 -6.08 -20.88
C ALA A 149 -7.55 -6.58 -20.70
N GLY A 150 -8.28 -6.75 -21.81
CA GLY A 150 -9.64 -7.31 -21.81
C GLY A 150 -9.69 -8.78 -21.38
N ASP A 151 -8.63 -9.54 -21.66
CA ASP A 151 -8.59 -10.98 -21.46
C ASP A 151 -8.23 -11.37 -20.02
N VAL A 152 -7.70 -10.43 -19.23
CA VAL A 152 -7.16 -10.73 -17.88
C VAL A 152 -8.23 -11.33 -16.97
N ALA A 153 -9.46 -10.81 -16.98
CA ALA A 153 -10.52 -11.34 -16.13
C ALA A 153 -10.95 -12.76 -16.55
N ASP A 154 -11.00 -13.05 -17.86
CA ASP A 154 -11.30 -14.40 -18.37
C ASP A 154 -10.15 -15.38 -18.07
N HIS A 155 -8.90 -14.95 -18.22
CA HIS A 155 -7.73 -15.74 -17.80
C HIS A 155 -7.78 -16.06 -16.31
N ILE A 156 -8.15 -15.10 -15.46
CA ILE A 156 -8.26 -15.36 -14.01
C ILE A 156 -9.36 -16.38 -13.71
N ARG A 157 -10.50 -16.33 -14.42
CA ARG A 157 -11.58 -17.33 -14.27
C ARG A 157 -11.13 -18.74 -14.65
N ARG A 158 -10.37 -18.87 -15.74
CA ARG A 158 -9.97 -20.17 -16.30
C ARG A 158 -8.74 -20.77 -15.61
N LEU A 159 -7.75 -19.96 -15.30
CA LEU A 159 -6.40 -20.39 -14.89
C LEU A 159 -6.08 -20.04 -13.43
N GLY A 160 -6.97 -19.30 -12.75
CA GLY A 160 -6.72 -18.76 -11.42
C GLY A 160 -5.97 -17.43 -11.45
N THR A 161 -5.58 -16.92 -10.28
CA THR A 161 -4.97 -15.58 -10.15
C THR A 161 -3.67 -15.43 -10.93
N THR A 162 -3.27 -14.18 -11.25
CA THR A 162 -2.04 -13.90 -12.02
C THR A 162 -0.78 -14.51 -11.41
N GLU A 163 -0.74 -14.77 -10.10
CA GLU A 163 0.40 -15.43 -9.45
C GLU A 163 0.58 -16.89 -9.91
N SER A 164 -0.45 -17.54 -10.44
CA SER A 164 -0.41 -18.94 -10.89
C SER A 164 0.28 -19.12 -12.24
N TYR A 165 0.28 -18.10 -13.10
CA TYR A 165 0.79 -18.19 -14.47
C TYR A 165 1.79 -17.08 -14.84
N SER A 166 2.19 -16.24 -13.88
CA SER A 166 3.21 -15.21 -14.11
C SER A 166 4.61 -15.83 -14.19
N SER A 167 5.35 -15.50 -15.26
CA SER A 167 6.77 -15.83 -15.40
C SER A 167 7.67 -15.16 -14.36
N GLN A 168 7.18 -14.13 -13.67
CA GLN A 168 7.96 -13.32 -12.73
C GLN A 168 8.58 -14.16 -11.60
N VAL A 169 7.90 -15.22 -11.15
CA VAL A 169 8.42 -16.14 -10.12
C VAL A 169 9.67 -16.86 -10.65
N GLY A 170 9.62 -17.33 -11.90
CA GLY A 170 10.77 -17.92 -12.58
C GLY A 170 11.89 -16.89 -12.73
N GLU A 171 11.62 -15.74 -13.33
CA GLU A 171 12.62 -14.69 -13.58
C GLU A 171 13.32 -14.20 -12.29
N LEU A 172 12.59 -14.05 -11.18
CA LEU A 172 13.19 -13.68 -9.89
C LEU A 172 14.14 -14.75 -9.36
N GLN A 173 13.81 -16.03 -9.55
CA GLN A 173 14.68 -17.13 -9.16
C GLN A 173 15.97 -17.15 -9.99
N HIS A 174 15.93 -16.72 -11.25
CA HIS A 174 17.13 -16.59 -12.09
C HIS A 174 18.13 -15.57 -11.54
N ARG A 175 17.69 -14.52 -10.82
CA ARG A 175 18.62 -13.57 -10.16
C ARG A 175 19.46 -14.27 -9.09
N THR A 176 18.85 -15.18 -8.35
CA THR A 176 19.52 -15.93 -7.28
C THR A 176 20.56 -16.89 -7.85
N SER A 177 20.23 -17.60 -8.93
CA SER A 177 21.20 -18.48 -9.61
C SER A 177 22.32 -17.68 -10.27
N LYS A 178 22.00 -16.58 -10.99
CA LYS A 178 22.98 -15.68 -11.60
C LYS A 178 23.92 -15.06 -10.57
N GLY A 179 23.43 -14.57 -9.42
CA GLY A 179 24.29 -14.02 -8.36
C GLY A 179 25.17 -15.07 -7.66
N ARG A 180 24.77 -16.35 -7.70
CA ARG A 180 25.58 -17.47 -7.14
C ARG A 180 26.58 -18.02 -8.14
N TYR A 181 26.35 -17.86 -9.44
CA TYR A 181 27.19 -18.40 -10.50
C TYR A 181 28.66 -17.92 -10.43
N PRO A 182 28.97 -16.64 -10.15
CA PRO A 182 30.35 -16.17 -9.94
C PRO A 182 31.07 -16.86 -8.78
N ARG A 183 30.34 -17.47 -7.84
CA ARG A 183 30.91 -18.19 -6.69
C ARG A 183 31.20 -19.66 -7.01
N THR A 184 30.96 -20.11 -8.25
CA THR A 184 31.29 -21.46 -8.72
C THR A 184 32.58 -21.44 -9.53
N ASP A 185 33.23 -22.59 -9.68
CA ASP A 185 34.40 -22.74 -10.57
C ASP A 185 34.02 -22.87 -12.07
N ARG A 186 32.72 -22.68 -12.39
CA ARG A 186 32.10 -22.81 -13.71
C ARG A 186 32.15 -24.22 -14.33
N LYS A 187 32.55 -25.27 -13.59
CA LYS A 187 32.52 -26.68 -14.03
C LYS A 187 31.43 -27.45 -13.29
N LEU A 188 30.53 -28.11 -14.02
CA LEU A 188 29.36 -28.80 -13.41
C LEU A 188 28.64 -27.87 -12.40
N PHE A 189 28.50 -26.59 -12.78
CA PHE A 189 28.10 -25.51 -11.87
C PHE A 189 26.70 -25.70 -11.27
N GLU A 190 25.83 -26.48 -11.93
CA GLU A 190 24.50 -26.85 -11.42
C GLU A 190 24.57 -27.55 -10.07
N GLN A 191 25.49 -28.51 -9.91
CA GLN A 191 25.70 -29.21 -8.64
C GLN A 191 26.19 -28.24 -7.56
N GLN A 192 27.09 -27.33 -7.92
CA GLN A 192 27.65 -26.33 -6.99
C GLN A 192 26.59 -25.31 -6.56
N LEU A 193 25.74 -24.84 -7.48
CA LEU A 193 24.60 -23.98 -7.18
C LEU A 193 23.63 -24.67 -6.22
N ALA A 194 23.34 -25.95 -6.45
CA ALA A 194 22.49 -26.75 -5.56
C ALA A 194 23.14 -26.93 -4.17
N HIS A 195 24.46 -27.13 -4.10
CA HIS A 195 25.18 -27.17 -2.82
C HIS A 195 25.17 -25.82 -2.09
N HIS A 196 25.31 -24.70 -2.80
CA HIS A 196 25.20 -23.35 -2.24
C HIS A 196 23.81 -23.09 -1.68
N GLU A 197 22.76 -23.44 -2.42
CA GLU A 197 21.38 -23.38 -1.96
C GLU A 197 21.21 -24.18 -0.66
N ARG A 198 21.61 -25.46 -0.65
CA ARG A 198 21.47 -26.34 0.51
C ARG A 198 22.23 -25.82 1.73
N ARG A 199 23.44 -25.28 1.54
CA ARG A 199 24.23 -24.68 2.62
C ARG A 199 23.53 -23.46 3.22
N ILE A 200 23.05 -22.53 2.40
CA ILE A 200 22.30 -21.35 2.85
C ILE A 200 21.01 -21.78 3.57
N THR A 201 20.27 -22.73 3.01
CA THR A 201 19.03 -23.25 3.61
C THR A 201 19.30 -23.93 4.95
N ARG A 202 20.40 -24.68 5.08
CA ARG A 202 20.82 -25.28 6.36
C ARG A 202 21.23 -24.21 7.38
N LEU A 203 21.99 -23.20 6.97
CA LEU A 203 22.39 -22.08 7.84
C LEU A 203 21.16 -21.31 8.34
N ARG A 204 20.20 -20.98 7.48
CA ARG A 204 18.94 -20.34 7.86
C ARG A 204 18.15 -21.19 8.86
N ARG A 205 18.08 -22.51 8.66
CA ARG A 205 17.42 -23.43 9.62
C ARG A 205 18.15 -23.47 10.97
N LEU A 206 19.48 -23.40 10.98
CA LEU A 206 20.27 -23.34 12.22
C LEU A 206 20.05 -22.01 12.94
N GLN A 207 20.09 -20.87 12.23
CA GLN A 207 19.78 -19.56 12.78
C GLN A 207 18.36 -19.50 13.34
N TYR A 208 17.38 -20.06 12.64
CA TYR A 208 16.00 -20.13 13.14
C TYR A 208 15.91 -20.95 14.42
N LYS A 209 16.59 -22.09 14.51
CA LYS A 209 16.67 -22.91 15.73
C LYS A 209 17.43 -22.21 16.87
N HIS A 210 18.45 -21.43 16.54
CA HIS A 210 19.26 -20.69 17.52
C HIS A 210 18.50 -19.49 18.08
N ASN A 211 17.81 -18.72 17.23
CA ASN A 211 16.96 -17.59 17.65
C ASN A 211 15.76 -18.03 18.51
N ILE A 212 15.31 -19.28 18.40
CA ILE A 212 14.31 -19.85 19.33
C ILE A 212 14.93 -20.15 20.71
N GLY A 213 16.23 -20.44 20.78
CA GLY A 213 16.94 -20.76 22.03
C GLY A 213 17.51 -19.55 22.77
N ASP A 214 17.80 -18.45 22.07
CA ASP A 214 18.53 -17.29 22.62
C ASP A 214 17.64 -16.15 23.14
N SER A 215 16.33 -16.40 23.31
CA SER A 215 15.35 -15.46 23.90
C SER A 215 15.66 -14.99 25.34
N HIS A 216 16.81 -15.35 25.91
CA HIS A 216 17.16 -15.07 27.30
C HIS A 216 18.38 -14.17 27.53
N LYS A 217 19.11 -13.68 26.50
CA LYS A 217 20.39 -12.98 26.76
C LYS A 217 20.77 -11.80 25.85
N SER A 218 19.85 -10.87 25.55
CA SER A 218 20.27 -9.55 25.03
C SER A 218 19.44 -8.41 25.63
N ASN A 219 20.12 -7.42 26.19
CA ASN A 219 19.55 -6.24 26.88
C ASN A 219 19.13 -5.10 25.94
N HIS A 220 18.95 -5.35 24.64
CA HIS A 220 18.48 -4.33 23.70
C HIS A 220 16.96 -4.34 23.60
N GLU A 221 16.37 -3.15 23.33
CA GLU A 221 14.95 -2.86 23.14
C GLU A 221 14.34 -3.62 21.94
N HIS A 222 14.35 -4.95 22.00
CA HIS A 222 13.75 -5.81 21.00
C HIS A 222 12.26 -5.97 21.29
N LEU A 223 11.43 -5.69 20.27
CA LEU A 223 10.04 -6.12 20.27
C LEU A 223 9.98 -7.59 20.66
N PRO A 224 9.03 -8.01 21.52
CA PRO A 224 8.92 -9.41 21.92
C PRO A 224 8.77 -10.31 20.69
N ALA A 225 9.20 -11.57 20.84
CA ALA A 225 9.18 -12.56 19.78
C ALA A 225 7.82 -12.55 19.05
N ASN A 226 7.86 -12.60 17.72
CA ASN A 226 6.69 -12.35 16.88
C ASN A 226 5.67 -13.50 17.00
N ASP A 227 4.76 -13.42 17.96
CA ASP A 227 3.61 -14.32 18.03
C ASP A 227 2.55 -13.86 17.01
N PRO A 228 2.30 -14.64 15.94
CA PRO A 228 1.30 -14.29 14.95
C PRO A 228 -0.14 -14.29 15.50
N SER A 229 -0.38 -14.89 16.67
CA SER A 229 -1.69 -14.94 17.31
C SER A 229 -2.02 -13.67 18.10
N SER A 230 -1.01 -12.95 18.60
CA SER A 230 -1.20 -11.65 19.23
C SER A 230 -1.67 -10.60 18.22
N HIS A 231 -2.56 -9.70 18.64
CA HIS A 231 -2.99 -8.56 17.84
C HIS A 231 -1.85 -7.55 17.64
N HIS A 232 -1.10 -7.26 18.70
CA HIS A 232 -0.05 -6.25 18.66
C HIS A 232 1.12 -6.62 19.56
N SER A 233 2.27 -5.99 19.32
CA SER A 233 3.40 -6.05 20.22
C SER A 233 4.08 -4.70 20.39
N MET A 234 4.48 -4.43 21.63
CA MET A 234 5.10 -3.20 22.10
C MET A 234 6.29 -3.55 23.01
N GLY A 235 7.22 -2.60 23.17
CA GLY A 235 8.29 -2.72 24.15
C GLY A 235 7.77 -2.97 25.58
N GLN A 236 8.51 -3.79 26.32
CA GLN A 236 8.22 -4.09 27.74
C GLN A 236 9.12 -3.31 28.70
N SER A 237 10.14 -2.62 28.18
CA SER A 237 11.11 -1.88 28.98
C SER A 237 10.48 -0.66 29.64
N GLU A 238 10.88 -0.41 30.89
CA GLU A 238 10.56 0.81 31.65
C GLU A 238 11.72 1.83 31.60
N SER A 239 12.71 1.63 30.72
CA SER A 239 13.92 2.48 30.63
C SER A 239 13.61 3.92 30.23
N LEU A 240 12.75 4.12 29.23
CA LEU A 240 12.35 5.44 28.72
C LEU A 240 11.13 5.99 29.49
N GLY A 241 11.29 6.15 30.80
CA GLY A 241 10.24 6.64 31.70
C GLY A 241 10.24 8.17 31.82
N GLU A 242 9.15 8.80 31.40
CA GLU A 242 8.90 10.24 31.54
C GLU A 242 7.95 10.50 32.72
N HIS A 243 8.33 11.45 33.58
CA HIS A 243 7.46 11.89 34.68
C HIS A 243 6.36 12.81 34.15
N ILE A 244 5.10 12.45 34.37
CA ILE A 244 3.92 13.10 33.78
C ILE A 244 3.88 14.58 34.13
N GLY A 245 4.11 14.94 35.40
CA GLY A 245 4.07 16.35 35.84
C GLY A 245 5.11 17.22 35.15
N THR A 246 6.33 16.69 34.98
CA THR A 246 7.44 17.39 34.31
C THR A 246 7.14 17.53 32.82
N PHE A 247 6.68 16.45 32.17
CA PHE A 247 6.26 16.48 30.77
C PHE A 247 5.20 17.55 30.51
N LEU A 248 4.17 17.66 31.36
CA LEU A 248 3.13 18.68 31.21
C LEU A 248 3.65 20.12 31.46
N GLN A 249 4.60 20.28 32.38
CA GLN A 249 5.20 21.58 32.67
C GLN A 249 6.07 22.07 31.50
N ASP A 250 6.93 21.20 30.99
CA ASP A 250 7.86 21.50 29.89
C ASP A 250 7.12 21.87 28.60
N HIS A 251 5.94 21.28 28.39
CA HIS A 251 5.11 21.52 27.21
C HIS A 251 3.91 22.44 27.48
N SER A 252 3.85 23.13 28.63
CA SER A 252 2.67 23.90 29.12
C SER A 252 2.02 24.86 28.11
N ASN A 253 2.78 25.37 27.14
CA ASN A 253 2.30 26.28 26.09
C ASN A 253 1.86 25.58 24.79
N ASP A 254 2.05 24.26 24.66
CA ASP A 254 1.70 23.51 23.46
C ASP A 254 0.19 23.15 23.45
N PRO A 255 -0.56 23.48 22.39
CA PRO A 255 -1.99 23.19 22.33
C PRO A 255 -2.31 21.68 22.36
N ALA A 256 -1.40 20.80 21.96
CA ALA A 256 -1.61 19.35 21.92
C ALA A 256 -1.72 18.72 23.31
N ILE A 257 -1.04 19.29 24.32
CA ILE A 257 -1.09 18.77 25.69
C ILE A 257 -2.28 19.31 26.51
N LYS A 258 -3.11 20.16 25.91
CA LYS A 258 -4.28 20.72 26.58
C LYS A 258 -5.23 19.59 26.99
N HIS A 259 -5.51 19.51 28.30
CA HIS A 259 -6.30 18.43 28.92
C HIS A 259 -5.72 17.02 28.73
N PHE A 260 -4.41 16.88 28.48
CA PHE A 260 -3.75 15.58 28.30
C PHE A 260 -4.04 14.60 29.44
N LEU A 261 -3.77 14.99 30.69
CA LEU A 261 -3.92 14.10 31.85
C LEU A 261 -5.39 13.72 32.12
N PRO A 262 -6.37 14.65 32.16
CA PRO A 262 -7.78 14.28 32.26
C PRO A 262 -8.23 13.32 31.16
N LYS A 263 -7.87 13.58 29.89
CA LYS A 263 -8.23 12.71 28.77
C LYS A 263 -7.59 11.33 28.88
N LEU A 264 -6.34 11.25 29.33
CA LEU A 264 -5.64 9.98 29.53
C LEU A 264 -6.35 9.15 30.61
N LYS A 265 -6.68 9.76 31.75
CA LYS A 265 -7.42 9.09 32.81
C LYS A 265 -8.80 8.61 32.34
N MET A 266 -9.54 9.44 31.59
CA MET A 266 -10.83 9.05 31.01
C MET A 266 -10.72 7.87 30.04
N HIS A 267 -9.66 7.82 29.23
CA HIS A 267 -9.42 6.72 28.31
C HIS A 267 -9.07 5.40 29.03
N LEU A 268 -8.27 5.48 30.10
CA LEU A 268 -7.82 4.30 30.84
C LEU A 268 -8.85 3.75 31.82
N LEU A 269 -9.73 4.61 32.36
CA LEU A 269 -10.72 4.24 33.37
C LEU A 269 -11.59 3.02 32.98
N PRO A 270 -12.31 3.00 31.84
CA PRO A 270 -13.17 1.86 31.50
C PRO A 270 -12.36 0.56 31.32
N ARG A 271 -11.17 0.65 30.73
CA ARG A 271 -10.27 -0.50 30.51
C ARG A 271 -9.74 -1.06 31.83
N LEU A 272 -9.40 -0.18 32.78
CA LEU A 272 -9.01 -0.58 34.14
C LEU A 272 -10.16 -1.22 34.90
N LYS A 273 -11.39 -0.68 34.79
CA LYS A 273 -12.58 -1.28 35.44
C LYS A 273 -12.82 -2.71 34.94
N VAL A 274 -12.68 -2.97 33.63
CA VAL A 274 -12.80 -4.33 33.06
C VAL A 274 -11.77 -5.28 33.69
N LEU A 275 -10.50 -4.87 33.69
CA LEU A 275 -9.44 -5.70 34.26
C LEU A 275 -9.67 -5.97 35.76
N VAL A 276 -10.08 -4.97 36.55
CA VAL A 276 -10.35 -5.14 37.99
C VAL A 276 -11.54 -6.09 38.23
N SER A 277 -12.57 -6.00 37.40
CA SER A 277 -13.74 -6.90 37.47
C SER A 277 -13.42 -8.34 37.06
N GLU A 278 -12.45 -8.58 36.16
CA GLU A 278 -12.05 -9.95 35.79
C GLU A 278 -11.30 -10.68 36.92
N ASP A 279 -10.53 -9.94 37.72
CA ASP A 279 -9.78 -10.50 38.85
C ASP A 279 -10.60 -10.58 40.15
N SER A 280 -11.71 -9.83 40.22
CA SER A 280 -12.58 -9.75 41.39
C SER A 280 -13.87 -10.51 41.12
N SER A 281 -14.34 -11.37 42.02
CA SER A 281 -15.65 -12.05 41.89
C SER A 281 -16.82 -11.09 42.15
N PHE A 282 -16.92 -9.98 41.41
CA PHE A 282 -17.92 -8.93 41.58
C PHE A 282 -18.42 -8.44 40.21
N SER A 283 -19.74 -8.46 40.02
CA SER A 283 -20.40 -8.21 38.72
C SER A 283 -20.90 -6.78 38.50
N ASP A 284 -20.76 -5.88 39.47
CA ASP A 284 -21.59 -4.66 39.52
C ASP A 284 -20.77 -3.35 39.45
N LEU A 285 -19.80 -3.24 38.54
CA LEU A 285 -19.12 -1.95 38.23
C LEU A 285 -19.75 -1.20 37.03
N ASN A 286 -21.00 -1.52 36.68
CA ASN A 286 -21.69 -0.87 35.57
C ASN A 286 -22.33 0.47 35.95
N ASN A 287 -21.91 1.51 35.24
CA ASN A 287 -22.64 2.72 34.89
C ASN A 287 -23.31 3.50 36.04
N THR A 288 -22.50 4.18 36.84
CA THR A 288 -22.88 5.53 37.26
C THR A 288 -22.26 6.52 36.29
N ALA A 289 -23.07 7.39 35.70
CA ALA A 289 -22.58 8.53 34.94
C ALA A 289 -21.79 9.41 35.91
N GLU A 290 -20.46 9.25 35.90
CA GLU A 290 -19.56 10.02 36.75
C GLU A 290 -19.57 11.47 36.25
N ASP A 291 -20.12 12.34 37.08
CA ASP A 291 -20.16 13.79 36.90
C ASP A 291 -18.71 14.31 36.76
N LEU A 292 -18.44 15.15 35.76
CA LEU A 292 -17.10 15.69 35.43
C LEU A 292 -16.45 16.50 36.58
N SER A 293 -17.16 16.70 37.68
CA SER A 293 -16.74 17.38 38.90
C SER A 293 -15.94 16.49 39.88
N THR A 294 -16.03 15.16 39.75
CA THR A 294 -15.30 14.23 40.64
C THR A 294 -13.91 13.88 40.08
N PRO A 295 -12.89 13.73 40.95
CA PRO A 295 -11.56 13.33 40.50
C PRO A 295 -11.60 11.92 39.89
N ILE A 296 -11.15 11.78 38.64
CA ILE A 296 -11.09 10.47 37.97
C ILE A 296 -10.18 9.53 38.78
N PRO A 297 -10.69 8.39 39.30
CA PRO A 297 -10.01 7.56 40.30
C PRO A 297 -8.94 6.63 39.69
N VAL A 298 -8.11 7.19 38.81
CA VAL A 298 -6.98 6.53 38.15
C VAL A 298 -5.69 7.19 38.61
N PHE A 299 -4.76 6.37 39.10
CA PHE A 299 -3.45 6.79 39.61
C PHE A 299 -2.33 6.06 38.89
N PHE A 300 -1.22 6.76 38.65
CA PHE A 300 -0.09 6.21 37.92
C PHE A 300 1.02 5.85 38.90
N LYS A 301 1.54 4.63 38.81
CA LYS A 301 2.67 4.19 39.64
C LYS A 301 3.86 5.11 39.38
N ARG A 302 4.30 5.83 40.42
CA ARG A 302 5.40 6.82 40.38
C ARG A 302 5.16 7.99 39.42
N ASP A 303 3.90 8.28 39.06
CA ASP A 303 3.55 9.37 38.13
C ASP A 303 4.31 9.32 36.80
N ARG A 304 4.51 8.12 36.26
CA ARG A 304 5.31 7.89 35.05
C ARG A 304 4.51 7.26 33.91
N ILE A 305 4.83 7.71 32.72
CA ILE A 305 4.52 7.05 31.44
C ILE A 305 5.83 6.60 30.82
N PHE A 306 5.81 5.50 30.09
CA PHE A 306 6.99 4.92 29.46
C PHE A 306 6.80 4.96 27.94
N ARG A 307 7.71 5.64 27.25
CA ARG A 307 7.65 5.87 25.81
C ARG A 307 8.30 4.71 25.07
N HIS A 308 7.70 4.33 23.95
CA HIS A 308 8.25 3.36 23.00
C HIS A 308 8.37 3.96 21.62
N ASN A 309 9.39 3.56 20.87
CA ASN A 309 9.60 4.06 19.51
C ASN A 309 8.81 3.26 18.45
N VAL A 310 8.46 2.01 18.76
CA VAL A 310 7.88 1.09 17.77
C VAL A 310 6.68 0.35 18.34
N LEU A 311 5.59 0.30 17.57
CA LEU A 311 4.43 -0.56 17.77
C LEU A 311 4.29 -1.47 16.54
N ARG A 312 4.08 -2.77 16.74
CA ARG A 312 3.74 -3.70 15.66
C ARG A 312 2.27 -4.10 15.76
N ILE A 313 1.53 -4.01 14.66
CA ILE A 313 0.13 -4.46 14.57
C ILE A 313 0.05 -5.64 13.62
N ASN A 314 -0.43 -6.78 14.10
CA ASN A 314 -0.66 -7.99 13.33
C ASN A 314 -2.12 -8.09 12.90
N TYR A 315 -2.36 -8.20 11.61
CA TYR A 315 -3.70 -8.25 11.04
C TYR A 315 -3.85 -9.41 10.04
N THR A 316 -5.10 -9.82 9.83
CA THR A 316 -5.45 -10.82 8.83
C THR A 316 -5.85 -10.11 7.55
N THR A 317 -5.22 -10.48 6.44
CA THR A 317 -5.49 -9.89 5.13
C THR A 317 -6.75 -10.45 4.50
N TYR A 318 -7.26 -9.80 3.45
CA TYR A 318 -8.45 -10.22 2.70
C TYR A 318 -8.41 -11.70 2.25
N ASP A 319 -7.21 -12.22 1.92
CA ASP A 319 -6.93 -13.59 1.49
C ASP A 319 -6.54 -14.53 2.65
N VAL A 320 -6.89 -14.18 3.89
CA VAL A 320 -6.73 -15.01 5.10
C VAL A 320 -5.26 -15.31 5.43
N ARG A 321 -4.36 -14.36 5.15
CA ARG A 321 -2.94 -14.45 5.55
C ARG A 321 -2.66 -13.52 6.72
N ARG A 322 -1.69 -13.89 7.56
CA ARG A 322 -1.19 -13.00 8.61
C ARG A 322 -0.14 -12.06 8.05
N LYS A 323 -0.32 -10.77 8.29
CA LYS A 323 0.65 -9.70 8.02
C LYS A 323 0.82 -8.83 9.24
N HIS A 324 1.83 -7.98 9.21
CA HIS A 324 2.05 -6.99 10.24
C HIS A 324 2.49 -5.66 9.64
N ASP A 325 2.07 -4.59 10.28
CA ASP A 325 2.54 -3.24 10.03
C ASP A 325 3.38 -2.77 11.22
N ILE A 326 4.39 -1.93 10.92
CA ILE A 326 5.25 -1.31 11.91
C ILE A 326 4.89 0.17 11.97
N ILE A 327 4.61 0.65 13.17
CA ILE A 327 4.24 2.02 13.47
C ILE A 327 5.37 2.65 14.27
N ASN A 328 5.91 3.75 13.78
CA ASN A 328 6.93 4.54 14.41
C ASN A 328 6.55 6.02 14.35
N PRO A 329 6.20 6.66 15.48
CA PRO A 329 5.79 8.07 15.52
C PRO A 329 6.85 9.04 14.97
N ASN A 330 8.12 8.61 14.91
CA ASN A 330 9.24 9.41 14.45
C ASN A 330 9.46 9.38 12.94
N THR A 331 8.75 8.53 12.20
CA THR A 331 8.95 8.35 10.75
C THR A 331 7.67 8.65 9.96
N SER A 332 7.67 8.39 8.66
CA SER A 332 6.48 8.39 7.80
C SER A 332 5.47 7.30 8.20
N HIS A 333 5.92 6.26 8.88
CA HIS A 333 5.13 5.07 9.25
C HIS A 333 4.34 5.29 10.54
N ARG A 334 3.51 6.34 10.60
CA ARG A 334 2.79 6.72 11.84
C ARG A 334 1.30 6.92 11.69
N ASP A 335 0.78 6.78 10.48
CA ASP A 335 -0.64 6.96 10.21
C ASP A 335 -1.35 5.59 10.31
N ILE A 336 -2.45 5.55 11.06
CA ILE A 336 -3.21 4.34 11.39
C ILE A 336 -4.69 4.50 11.03
N MET A 337 -5.37 3.36 10.88
CA MET A 337 -6.81 3.32 10.68
C MET A 337 -7.51 2.45 11.73
N VAL A 338 -8.68 2.91 12.18
CA VAL A 338 -9.57 2.23 13.12
C VAL A 338 -10.99 2.17 12.58
N LEU A 339 -11.82 1.30 13.14
CA LEU A 339 -13.23 1.24 12.78
C LEU A 339 -13.95 2.48 13.29
N SER A 340 -14.81 3.07 12.45
CA SER A 340 -15.74 4.10 12.89
C SER A 340 -16.97 3.45 13.53
N ASP A 341 -17.58 4.13 14.49
CA ASP A 341 -18.92 3.79 14.94
C ASP A 341 -19.92 4.24 13.87
N ARG A 342 -20.39 3.31 13.03
CA ARG A 342 -21.27 3.62 11.89
C ARG A 342 -22.71 3.68 12.37
N GLU A 343 -23.31 4.87 12.33
CA GLU A 343 -24.75 5.03 12.60
C GLU A 343 -25.57 4.77 11.33
N HIS A 344 -25.00 5.09 10.16
CA HIS A 344 -25.64 4.94 8.86
C HIS A 344 -24.79 4.14 7.86
N PRO A 345 -25.42 3.40 6.91
CA PRO A 345 -24.69 2.64 5.89
C PRO A 345 -23.82 3.50 4.97
N ASP A 346 -24.20 4.77 4.80
CA ASP A 346 -23.48 5.75 3.99
C ASP A 346 -22.31 6.41 4.75
N ASP A 347 -22.15 6.14 6.04
CA ASP A 347 -21.03 6.68 6.82
C ASP A 347 -19.72 6.03 6.41
N HIS A 348 -18.66 6.82 6.47
CA HIS A 348 -17.32 6.32 6.18
C HIS A 348 -16.95 5.21 7.19
N PRO A 349 -16.51 4.01 6.75
CA PRO A 349 -16.32 2.85 7.63
C PRO A 349 -15.17 2.95 8.64
N TYR A 350 -14.32 3.94 8.45
CA TYR A 350 -13.04 4.04 9.13
C TYR A 350 -12.79 5.45 9.62
N MET A 351 -12.07 5.55 10.72
CA MET A 351 -11.43 6.78 11.17
C MET A 351 -9.91 6.64 11.02
N TYR A 352 -9.23 7.78 10.87
CA TYR A 352 -7.80 7.84 10.63
C TYR A 352 -7.13 8.72 11.66
N ALA A 353 -5.95 8.32 12.11
CA ALA A 353 -5.18 9.10 13.07
C ALA A 353 -3.69 9.04 12.77
N ARG A 354 -2.98 10.11 13.11
CA ARG A 354 -1.52 10.14 13.17
C ARG A 354 -1.08 9.86 14.60
N VAL A 355 -0.25 8.84 14.78
CA VAL A 355 0.35 8.52 16.08
C VAL A 355 1.45 9.52 16.40
N LEU A 356 1.33 10.20 17.54
CA LEU A 356 2.31 11.13 18.08
C LEU A 356 3.25 10.47 19.07
N GLY A 357 2.76 9.45 19.80
CA GLY A 357 3.57 8.66 20.71
C GLY A 357 2.93 7.32 21.05
N VAL A 358 3.78 6.34 21.29
CA VAL A 358 3.41 4.99 21.76
C VAL A 358 3.84 4.91 23.22
N PHE A 359 2.91 4.60 24.12
CA PHE A 359 3.19 4.60 25.55
C PHE A 359 2.61 3.38 26.25
N HIS A 360 3.20 3.06 27.39
CA HIS A 360 2.49 2.33 28.44
C HIS A 360 2.66 3.01 29.79
N THR A 361 1.80 2.65 30.74
CA THR A 361 1.93 3.06 32.14
C THR A 361 1.43 1.94 33.05
N ASN A 362 1.86 1.94 34.30
CA ASN A 362 1.31 1.07 35.32
C ASN A 362 0.29 1.86 36.13
N ALA A 363 -0.99 1.59 35.93
CA ALA A 363 -2.09 2.35 36.53
C ALA A 363 -2.85 1.53 37.59
N VAL A 364 -3.37 2.22 38.59
CA VAL A 364 -4.18 1.67 39.69
C VAL A 364 -5.52 2.39 39.68
N TYR A 365 -6.59 1.62 39.77
CA TYR A 365 -7.94 2.14 40.05
C TYR A 365 -8.12 2.24 41.56
N MET A 366 -8.63 3.37 42.07
CA MET A 366 -8.96 3.54 43.50
C MET A 366 -10.38 4.08 43.70
N GLY A 367 -11.28 3.76 42.76
CA GLY A 367 -12.68 4.19 42.85
C GLY A 367 -13.49 3.31 43.77
N GLU A 368 -14.79 3.62 43.88
CA GLU A 368 -15.73 2.87 44.71
C GLU A 368 -15.72 1.37 44.35
N GLY A 369 -15.76 0.52 45.36
CA GLY A 369 -15.73 -0.95 45.21
C GLY A 369 -14.37 -1.58 44.98
N CYS A 370 -13.28 -0.80 44.88
CA CYS A 370 -11.94 -1.35 44.64
C CYS A 370 -11.26 -1.89 45.92
N THR A 371 -10.88 -3.17 45.91
CA THR A 371 -10.08 -3.82 46.96
C THR A 371 -8.68 -4.22 46.49
N ASP A 372 -8.47 -4.33 45.17
CA ASP A 372 -7.20 -4.67 44.53
C ASP A 372 -6.46 -3.41 44.05
N PHE A 373 -5.37 -3.07 44.74
CA PHE A 373 -4.49 -1.95 44.39
C PHE A 373 -3.28 -2.37 43.55
N THR A 374 -3.31 -3.55 42.95
CA THR A 374 -2.23 -4.04 42.09
C THR A 374 -2.12 -3.17 40.84
N PRO A 375 -0.94 -2.58 40.55
CA PRO A 375 -0.73 -1.80 39.33
C PRO A 375 -0.88 -2.67 38.09
N ARG A 376 -1.73 -2.23 37.14
CA ARG A 376 -1.99 -2.90 35.87
C ARG A 376 -1.28 -2.16 34.75
N ARG A 377 -0.58 -2.91 33.90
CA ARG A 377 0.10 -2.35 32.73
C ARG A 377 -0.93 -2.01 31.66
N MET A 378 -1.03 -0.72 31.34
CA MET A 378 -1.95 -0.18 30.35
C MET A 378 -1.17 0.39 29.17
N GLU A 379 -1.41 -0.15 27.98
CA GLU A 379 -0.86 0.36 26.73
C GLU A 379 -1.81 1.36 26.08
N PHE A 380 -1.28 2.46 25.53
CA PHE A 380 -2.09 3.47 24.85
C PHE A 380 -1.28 4.24 23.81
N LEU A 381 -1.96 4.71 22.77
CA LEU A 381 -1.41 5.59 21.76
C LEU A 381 -1.89 7.01 22.00
N TRP A 382 -0.98 7.98 21.92
CA TRP A 382 -1.36 9.38 21.81
C TRP A 382 -1.45 9.75 20.34
N VAL A 383 -2.62 10.22 19.90
CA VAL A 383 -2.92 10.39 18.48
C VAL A 383 -3.51 11.77 18.17
N ARG A 384 -3.30 12.21 16.93
CA ARG A 384 -3.97 13.35 16.31
C ARG A 384 -4.91 12.85 15.22
N TRP A 385 -6.20 13.15 15.35
CA TRP A 385 -7.23 12.66 14.45
C TRP A 385 -7.25 13.43 13.13
N TYR A 386 -7.46 12.71 12.03
CA TYR A 386 -7.86 13.31 10.76
C TYR A 386 -9.39 13.42 10.71
N GLU A 387 -9.88 14.47 10.05
CA GLU A 387 -11.28 14.58 9.65
C GLU A 387 -11.40 14.35 8.14
N LEU A 388 -12.45 13.64 7.74
CA LEU A 388 -12.83 13.52 6.33
C LEU A 388 -13.39 14.85 5.83
N CYS A 389 -12.93 15.32 4.68
CA CYS A 389 -13.44 16.54 4.06
C CYS A 389 -14.92 16.35 3.69
N PRO A 390 -15.87 17.15 4.23
CA PRO A 390 -17.32 16.96 4.01
C PRO A 390 -17.76 17.11 2.53
N LYS A 391 -16.91 17.72 1.70
CA LYS A 391 -17.14 17.93 0.26
C LYS A 391 -16.64 16.78 -0.61
N ALA A 392 -15.93 15.80 -0.04
CA ALA A 392 -15.55 14.59 -0.75
C ALA A 392 -16.76 13.64 -0.73
N ALA A 393 -17.28 13.31 -1.92
CA ALA A 393 -18.40 12.37 -2.02
C ALA A 393 -17.99 11.03 -1.40
N VAL A 394 -18.69 10.62 -0.33
CA VAL A 394 -18.52 9.29 0.26
C VAL A 394 -18.85 8.25 -0.80
N GLY A 395 -17.93 7.30 -1.04
CA GLY A 395 -18.05 6.32 -2.13
C GLY A 395 -17.18 6.61 -3.35
N GLY A 396 -15.88 6.83 -3.12
CA GLY A 396 -14.84 7.18 -4.11
C GLY A 396 -14.76 6.33 -5.38
N TRP A 397 -15.32 5.12 -5.41
CA TRP A 397 -15.37 4.28 -6.61
C TRP A 397 -16.11 4.94 -7.77
N LEU A 398 -17.37 5.38 -7.54
CA LEU A 398 -18.22 5.96 -8.59
C LEU A 398 -17.75 7.35 -9.02
N SER A 399 -17.21 8.12 -8.07
CA SER A 399 -16.66 9.45 -8.35
C SER A 399 -15.25 9.40 -8.93
N SER A 400 -14.60 8.22 -8.89
CA SER A 400 -13.20 7.98 -9.28
C SER A 400 -12.24 8.95 -8.58
N LYS A 401 -12.45 9.16 -7.28
CA LYS A 401 -11.67 10.08 -6.44
C LYS A 401 -11.29 9.39 -5.13
N LEU A 402 -10.06 9.65 -4.68
CA LEU A 402 -9.61 9.25 -3.35
C LEU A 402 -10.26 10.12 -2.28
N ASP A 403 -10.44 9.56 -1.09
CA ASP A 403 -10.89 10.32 0.07
C ASP A 403 -9.86 11.39 0.43
N GLN A 404 -10.37 12.55 0.81
CA GLN A 404 -9.56 13.67 1.25
C GLN A 404 -9.68 13.83 2.76
N LEU A 405 -8.53 13.97 3.41
CA LEU A 405 -8.39 14.14 4.85
C LEU A 405 -7.78 15.51 5.14
N ARG A 406 -8.06 16.04 6.32
CA ARG A 406 -7.36 17.20 6.88
C ARG A 406 -7.23 17.06 8.38
N PHE A 407 -6.31 17.80 8.99
CA PHE A 407 -6.30 17.95 10.44
C PHE A 407 -7.30 19.03 10.87
N PRO A 408 -8.15 18.78 11.88
CA PRO A 408 -8.93 19.83 12.50
C PRO A 408 -8.04 20.88 13.18
N PRO A 409 -8.58 22.06 13.53
CA PRO A 409 -7.86 23.07 14.31
C PRO A 409 -7.28 22.50 15.61
N LEU A 410 -6.07 22.92 16.00
CA LEU A 410 -5.37 22.36 17.15
C LEU A 410 -6.13 22.58 18.47
N GLU A 411 -6.88 23.68 18.56
CA GLU A 411 -7.64 24.08 19.73
C GLU A 411 -8.93 23.26 19.93
N GLN A 412 -9.37 22.56 18.88
CA GLN A 412 -10.58 21.74 18.94
C GLN A 412 -10.34 20.54 19.86
N SER A 413 -11.26 20.31 20.80
CA SER A 413 -11.13 19.26 21.81
C SER A 413 -11.03 17.86 21.23
N SER A 414 -11.57 17.60 20.04
CA SER A 414 -11.51 16.31 19.35
C SER A 414 -10.25 16.10 18.49
N SER A 415 -9.36 17.09 18.36
CA SER A 415 -8.17 16.99 17.51
C SER A 415 -7.15 15.98 18.03
N PHE A 416 -7.03 15.89 19.35
CA PHE A 416 -6.10 14.99 20.03
C PHE A 416 -6.84 14.05 20.96
N GLY A 417 -6.43 12.78 20.98
CA GLY A 417 -7.02 11.76 21.82
C GLY A 417 -6.05 10.64 22.15
N PHE A 418 -6.58 9.65 22.85
CA PHE A 418 -5.89 8.42 23.17
C PHE A 418 -6.63 7.24 22.56
N LEU A 419 -5.89 6.21 22.17
CA LEU A 419 -6.42 5.02 21.51
C LEU A 419 -5.81 3.76 22.14
N ASP A 420 -6.60 2.71 22.29
CA ASP A 420 -6.09 1.39 22.64
C ASP A 420 -5.40 0.79 21.40
N PRO A 421 -4.14 0.34 21.47
CA PRO A 421 -3.51 -0.41 20.38
C PRO A 421 -4.35 -1.60 19.88
N ALA A 422 -5.24 -2.16 20.71
CA ALA A 422 -6.18 -3.21 20.33
C ALA A 422 -7.24 -2.75 19.31
N ASP A 423 -7.55 -1.46 19.23
CA ASP A 423 -8.54 -0.90 18.30
C ASP A 423 -7.93 -0.60 16.91
N VAL A 424 -6.60 -0.66 16.79
CA VAL A 424 -5.87 -0.36 15.56
C VAL A 424 -5.99 -1.51 14.58
N MET A 425 -6.67 -1.30 13.45
CA MET A 425 -6.80 -2.36 12.45
C MET A 425 -5.50 -2.63 11.70
N ARG A 426 -4.81 -1.56 11.27
CA ARG A 426 -3.54 -1.58 10.53
C ARG A 426 -3.01 -0.15 10.32
N ALA A 427 -1.81 -0.02 9.76
CA ALA A 427 -1.29 1.25 9.26
C ALA A 427 -1.97 1.64 7.93
N CYS A 428 -2.03 2.93 7.62
CA CYS A 428 -2.53 3.44 6.36
C CYS A 428 -1.56 4.43 5.71
N HIS A 429 -1.62 4.53 4.38
CA HIS A 429 -0.77 5.44 3.62
C HIS A 429 -1.53 6.74 3.33
N ILE A 430 -1.13 7.82 4.01
CA ILE A 430 -1.72 9.15 3.87
C ILE A 430 -0.73 10.03 3.11
N ALA A 431 -1.08 10.37 1.87
CA ALA A 431 -0.25 11.16 0.98
C ALA A 431 -0.61 12.65 1.06
N PRO A 432 0.35 13.58 0.99
CA PRO A 432 0.06 15.00 0.90
C PRO A 432 -0.81 15.38 -0.31
N HIS A 433 -1.74 16.31 -0.12
CA HIS A 433 -2.45 16.95 -1.22
C HIS A 433 -1.59 18.10 -1.77
N PHE A 434 -0.58 17.78 -2.58
CA PHE A 434 0.45 18.72 -3.02
C PHE A 434 -0.09 20.03 -3.61
N ARG A 435 -1.20 19.95 -4.36
CA ARG A 435 -1.90 21.11 -4.93
C ARG A 435 -2.34 22.16 -3.91
N LEU A 436 -2.74 21.75 -2.70
CA LEU A 436 -3.20 22.67 -1.65
C LEU A 436 -2.02 23.35 -0.92
N GLY A 437 -0.80 22.83 -1.08
CA GLY A 437 0.39 23.38 -0.44
C GLY A 437 0.50 23.07 1.06
N PRO A 438 1.60 23.55 1.68
CA PRO A 438 1.80 23.43 3.12
C PRO A 438 0.73 24.20 3.90
N ARG A 439 0.35 23.70 5.07
CA ARG A 439 -0.62 24.37 5.96
C ARG A 439 -0.04 25.65 6.55
N HIS A 440 1.23 25.60 6.93
CA HIS A 440 1.97 26.70 7.56
C HIS A 440 2.88 27.37 6.52
N ILE A 441 2.32 28.29 5.72
CA ILE A 441 3.04 28.99 4.64
C ILE A 441 4.16 29.88 5.20
N ASP A 442 4.00 30.37 6.42
CA ASP A 442 4.97 31.18 7.15
C ASP A 442 6.14 30.36 7.74
N GLY A 443 6.10 29.03 7.61
CA GLY A 443 7.11 28.13 8.17
C GLY A 443 7.10 28.11 9.69
N LYS A 444 5.97 28.41 10.34
CA LYS A 444 5.83 28.37 11.80
C LYS A 444 4.72 27.41 12.20
N GLY A 445 5.11 26.28 12.78
CA GLY A 445 4.21 25.37 13.49
C GLY A 445 3.78 25.98 14.83
N LEU A 446 2.62 25.57 15.32
CA LEU A 446 2.04 25.99 16.60
C LEU A 446 2.29 24.95 17.69
N SER A 447 2.48 23.68 17.33
CA SER A 447 2.59 22.56 18.27
C SER A 447 3.83 21.72 17.96
N PRO A 448 4.94 21.94 18.69
CA PRO A 448 6.11 21.06 18.65
C PRO A 448 5.75 19.58 18.88
N CYS A 449 4.85 19.28 19.82
CA CYS A 449 4.41 17.92 20.10
C CYS A 449 3.68 17.28 18.90
N ALA A 450 2.82 18.03 18.20
CA ALA A 450 2.10 17.54 17.03
C ALA A 450 2.96 17.52 15.75
N ARG A 451 4.14 18.17 15.78
CA ARG A 451 5.06 18.37 14.63
C ARG A 451 4.34 18.98 13.43
N ASP A 452 3.46 19.95 13.70
CA ASP A 452 2.55 20.54 12.73
C ASP A 452 3.22 21.44 11.69
N LEU A 453 4.45 21.88 11.95
CA LEU A 453 5.25 22.67 11.00
C LEU A 453 5.30 22.06 9.59
N HIS A 454 5.35 20.73 9.48
CA HIS A 454 5.43 20.02 8.20
C HIS A 454 4.07 19.56 7.68
N ASP A 455 2.97 20.05 8.24
CA ASP A 455 1.64 19.67 7.80
C ASP A 455 1.28 20.29 6.45
N TRP A 456 0.46 19.54 5.72
CA TRP A 456 -0.16 19.97 4.47
C TRP A 456 -1.58 20.45 4.74
N ALA A 457 -2.06 21.36 3.88
CA ALA A 457 -3.42 21.89 4.00
C ALA A 457 -4.50 20.80 3.82
N GLY A 458 -4.16 19.71 3.15
CA GLY A 458 -4.97 18.50 3.06
C GLY A 458 -4.13 17.29 2.65
N TYR A 459 -4.76 16.12 2.70
CA TYR A 459 -4.15 14.84 2.40
C TYR A 459 -5.11 13.96 1.59
N TYR A 460 -4.55 12.99 0.88
CA TYR A 460 -5.27 11.89 0.25
C TYR A 460 -5.04 10.61 1.02
N LEU A 461 -6.10 9.84 1.22
CA LEU A 461 -5.96 8.47 1.64
C LEU A 461 -5.66 7.58 0.43
N ASN A 462 -4.50 6.91 0.43
CA ASN A 462 -4.14 6.05 -0.69
C ASN A 462 -4.75 4.65 -0.55
N TRP A 463 -5.86 4.44 -1.25
CA TRP A 463 -6.55 3.14 -1.29
C TRP A 463 -5.72 2.05 -1.98
N PHE A 464 -4.87 2.42 -2.94
CA PHE A 464 -4.18 1.51 -3.85
C PHE A 464 -2.82 1.05 -3.35
N VAL A 465 -2.43 1.41 -2.12
CA VAL A 465 -1.12 1.12 -1.56
C VAL A 465 -0.78 -0.37 -1.55
N ASP A 466 -1.77 -1.23 -1.27
CA ASP A 466 -1.67 -2.66 -1.44
C ASP A 466 -3.04 -3.30 -1.69
N ARG A 467 -3.02 -4.58 -2.06
CA ARG A 467 -4.20 -5.40 -2.33
C ARG A 467 -5.15 -5.45 -1.13
N ASP A 468 -4.60 -5.50 0.08
CA ASP A 468 -5.40 -5.58 1.30
C ASP A 468 -6.17 -4.30 1.57
N MET A 469 -5.52 -3.14 1.37
CA MET A 469 -6.12 -1.82 1.55
C MET A 469 -7.27 -1.63 0.57
N VAL A 470 -7.10 -1.98 -0.71
CA VAL A 470 -8.18 -1.91 -1.71
C VAL A 470 -9.40 -2.75 -1.28
N MET A 471 -9.17 -3.96 -0.79
CA MET A 471 -10.26 -4.84 -0.38
C MET A 471 -11.01 -4.36 0.88
N ARG A 472 -10.40 -3.52 1.72
CA ARG A 472 -11.09 -2.85 2.83
C ARG A 472 -12.16 -1.88 2.33
N PHE A 473 -11.92 -1.23 1.20
CA PHE A 473 -12.90 -0.34 0.54
C PHE A 473 -13.87 -1.08 -0.39
N HIS A 474 -13.62 -2.36 -0.68
CA HIS A 474 -14.61 -3.31 -1.19
C HIS A 474 -15.29 -4.04 -0.02
N TRP A 475 -15.91 -3.26 0.85
CA TRP A 475 -16.43 -3.70 2.14
C TRP A 475 -17.37 -4.91 2.01
N GLY A 476 -17.03 -5.99 2.73
CA GLY A 476 -17.73 -7.28 2.71
C GLY A 476 -17.17 -8.30 1.72
N LEU A 477 -16.24 -7.90 0.82
CA LEU A 477 -15.62 -8.82 -0.15
C LEU A 477 -14.26 -9.37 0.32
N GLY A 478 -13.70 -8.86 1.41
CA GLY A 478 -12.47 -9.36 2.01
C GLY A 478 -12.73 -10.47 3.02
N VAL A 479 -12.50 -11.73 2.64
CA VAL A 479 -12.79 -12.90 3.49
C VAL A 479 -12.13 -12.80 4.86
N GLY A 480 -10.85 -12.44 4.93
CA GLY A 480 -10.14 -12.31 6.21
C GLY A 480 -10.44 -11.03 7.01
N HIS A 481 -11.23 -10.09 6.48
CA HIS A 481 -11.64 -8.87 7.20
C HIS A 481 -12.89 -9.14 8.04
N VAL A 482 -12.75 -9.91 9.13
CA VAL A 482 -13.86 -10.45 9.95
C VAL A 482 -14.92 -9.39 10.31
N TYR A 483 -14.49 -8.18 10.68
CA TYR A 483 -15.37 -7.07 11.04
C TYR A 483 -16.34 -6.63 9.91
N THR A 484 -16.01 -6.90 8.64
CA THR A 484 -16.86 -6.53 7.49
C THR A 484 -18.09 -7.42 7.32
N HIS A 485 -18.11 -8.61 7.94
CA HIS A 485 -19.20 -9.59 7.81
C HIS A 485 -20.31 -9.40 8.85
N HIS A 486 -20.03 -8.74 9.98
CA HIS A 486 -20.98 -8.57 11.09
C HIS A 486 -21.97 -7.42 10.87
N SER A 487 -21.63 -6.46 10.03
CA SER A 487 -22.58 -5.46 9.56
C SER A 487 -23.37 -6.05 8.40
N THR A 488 -24.70 -6.14 8.50
CA THR A 488 -25.59 -6.46 7.37
C THR A 488 -25.60 -5.29 6.39
N CYS A 489 -24.43 -4.94 5.85
CA CYS A 489 -24.28 -3.87 4.91
C CYS A 489 -24.66 -4.45 3.54
N LYS A 490 -25.93 -4.29 3.17
CA LYS A 490 -26.29 -4.19 1.74
C LYS A 490 -25.62 -2.92 1.23
N ASN A 491 -24.30 -2.94 1.01
CA ASN A 491 -23.59 -1.80 0.46
C ASN A 491 -24.22 -1.47 -0.89
N ALA A 492 -25.03 -0.42 -0.93
CA ALA A 492 -25.59 0.08 -2.17
C ALA A 492 -24.48 0.56 -3.12
N SER A 493 -23.24 0.78 -2.64
CA SER A 493 -22.06 1.04 -3.46
C SER A 493 -21.52 -0.21 -4.18
N VAL A 494 -21.74 -1.41 -3.63
CA VAL A 494 -21.36 -2.70 -4.22
C VAL A 494 -22.42 -3.19 -5.22
N TYR A 495 -23.68 -2.81 -5.03
CA TYR A 495 -24.80 -3.17 -5.92
C TYR A 495 -25.30 -2.06 -6.84
N LYS A 496 -24.84 -0.81 -6.70
CA LYS A 496 -24.99 0.18 -7.77
C LYS A 496 -24.10 -0.30 -8.90
N LYS A 497 -24.73 -0.96 -9.88
CA LYS A 497 -24.18 -1.16 -11.22
C LYS A 497 -23.30 0.06 -11.53
N TRP A 498 -22.01 -0.17 -11.67
CA TRP A 498 -21.14 0.82 -12.26
C TRP A 498 -21.85 1.36 -13.51
N PRO A 499 -21.91 2.69 -13.76
CA PRO A 499 -22.87 3.25 -14.71
C PRO A 499 -22.63 2.75 -16.13
N SER A 500 -23.24 1.62 -16.46
CA SER A 500 -23.32 1.04 -17.78
C SER A 500 -24.45 1.74 -18.50
N LYS A 501 -24.07 2.76 -19.28
CA LYS A 501 -24.84 3.47 -20.31
C LYS A 501 -26.28 3.87 -19.93
N ALA A 502 -26.48 5.17 -19.74
CA ALA A 502 -27.77 5.77 -20.09
C ALA A 502 -28.03 5.48 -21.57
N LYS A 503 -29.00 4.60 -21.86
CA LYS A 503 -29.54 4.46 -23.22
C LYS A 503 -30.18 5.80 -23.57
N THR A 504 -29.58 6.51 -24.52
CA THR A 504 -30.21 7.63 -25.21
C THR A 504 -31.56 7.16 -25.75
N THR A 505 -32.61 7.84 -25.33
CA THR A 505 -33.98 7.68 -25.80
C THR A 505 -34.06 7.85 -27.31
N SER A 506 -34.55 6.84 -28.03
CA SER A 506 -35.23 7.04 -29.31
C SER A 506 -36.62 6.43 -29.22
N ASN A 507 -37.62 7.30 -29.25
CA ASN A 507 -39.03 6.94 -29.31
C ASN A 507 -39.31 6.17 -30.62
N HIS A 508 -39.89 4.97 -30.53
CA HIS A 508 -40.95 4.54 -31.44
C HIS A 508 -41.80 3.38 -30.86
N SER A 509 -43.05 3.74 -30.57
CA SER A 509 -44.32 2.99 -30.62
C SER A 509 -44.35 1.45 -30.69
N THR A 510 -44.93 0.85 -29.63
CA THR A 510 -46.02 -0.17 -29.58
C THR A 510 -46.20 -1.14 -30.75
N HIS A 511 -46.13 -2.47 -30.51
CA HIS A 511 -47.29 -3.37 -30.33
C HIS A 511 -46.87 -4.84 -30.10
N ASP A 512 -47.66 -5.51 -29.25
CA ASP A 512 -47.98 -6.94 -29.09
C ASP A 512 -47.02 -8.04 -28.60
N SER A 513 -47.58 -8.69 -27.57
CA SER A 513 -47.32 -9.99 -26.95
C SER A 513 -47.50 -11.18 -27.90
N ALA A 514 -46.68 -12.22 -27.73
CA ALA A 514 -47.18 -13.60 -27.73
C ALA A 514 -46.18 -14.57 -27.05
N THR A 515 -46.78 -15.38 -26.19
CA THR A 515 -46.33 -16.56 -25.42
C THR A 515 -45.76 -17.73 -26.25
N HIS A 516 -44.83 -18.50 -25.65
CA HIS A 516 -44.84 -19.98 -25.44
C HIS A 516 -43.40 -20.48 -25.21
N ALA A 517 -43.05 -20.94 -24.00
CA ALA A 517 -43.13 -22.33 -23.51
C ALA A 517 -42.19 -23.31 -24.26
N GLY A 518 -41.14 -23.79 -23.56
CA GLY A 518 -40.29 -24.91 -23.99
C GLY A 518 -41.06 -26.23 -24.10
N PRO A 519 -40.41 -27.37 -24.47
CA PRO A 519 -39.42 -27.99 -23.57
C PRO A 519 -38.32 -28.89 -24.21
N ASN A 520 -37.34 -29.23 -23.35
CA ASN A 520 -36.59 -30.50 -23.20
C ASN A 520 -35.68 -31.08 -24.31
N GLU A 521 -34.44 -31.36 -23.88
CA GLU A 521 -33.50 -32.35 -24.42
C GLU A 521 -34.05 -33.80 -24.34
N PRO A 522 -33.39 -34.76 -25.03
CA PRO A 522 -32.43 -35.59 -24.29
C PRO A 522 -31.13 -36.00 -25.04
N LEU A 523 -30.18 -36.40 -24.20
CA LEU A 523 -28.84 -36.96 -24.39
C LEU A 523 -28.76 -38.26 -25.23
N VAL A 524 -27.64 -38.45 -25.94
CA VAL A 524 -27.03 -39.78 -26.22
C VAL A 524 -25.49 -39.63 -26.28
N GLU A 525 -24.78 -40.44 -25.49
CA GLU A 525 -23.32 -40.68 -25.52
C GLU A 525 -22.97 -41.72 -26.61
N ASP A 526 -21.76 -41.67 -27.19
CA ASP A 526 -20.75 -42.77 -27.16
C ASP A 526 -19.52 -42.48 -28.06
N ASP A 527 -18.40 -43.07 -27.66
CA ASP A 527 -16.98 -42.97 -28.02
C ASP A 527 -16.56 -43.21 -29.49
N SER A 528 -15.38 -42.66 -29.86
CA SER A 528 -14.19 -43.44 -30.30
C SER A 528 -13.29 -42.75 -31.35
N GLU A 529 -11.98 -42.73 -31.03
CA GLU A 529 -10.79 -42.92 -31.89
C GLU A 529 -10.46 -41.98 -33.09
N ALA A 530 -9.26 -41.38 -33.00
CA ALA A 530 -8.43 -40.96 -34.14
C ALA A 530 -7.81 -42.20 -34.82
N PRO A 531 -7.46 -42.21 -36.13
CA PRO A 531 -6.29 -41.49 -36.66
C PRO A 531 -6.36 -41.08 -38.16
N GLY A 532 -5.38 -40.34 -38.68
CA GLY A 532 -5.14 -40.33 -40.14
C GLY A 532 -4.57 -39.06 -40.74
N ARG A 533 -3.25 -39.09 -40.91
CA ARG A 533 -2.36 -38.21 -41.70
C ARG A 533 -2.71 -38.23 -43.20
N GLU A 534 -2.65 -37.08 -43.89
CA GLU A 534 -2.15 -36.88 -45.28
C GLU A 534 -2.36 -35.40 -45.73
N THR A 535 -1.28 -34.61 -45.83
CA THR A 535 -0.56 -34.17 -47.04
C THR A 535 -1.16 -33.00 -47.84
N SER A 536 -0.38 -31.90 -47.83
CA SER A 536 -0.03 -31.01 -48.95
C SER A 536 -1.12 -30.17 -49.63
N GLN A 537 -1.00 -28.84 -49.56
CA GLN A 537 -0.42 -28.01 -50.64
C GLN A 537 -0.54 -26.50 -50.33
N THR A 538 0.62 -25.86 -50.39
CA THR A 538 0.92 -24.47 -50.79
C THR A 538 -0.22 -23.54 -51.22
N GLN A 539 -0.26 -22.34 -50.63
CA GLN A 539 -0.36 -21.11 -51.43
C GLN A 539 0.32 -19.93 -50.72
N ARG A 540 1.28 -19.34 -51.44
CA ARG A 540 1.92 -18.05 -51.15
C ARG A 540 0.87 -16.94 -51.17
N VAL A 541 0.89 -16.06 -50.18
CA VAL A 541 0.55 -14.65 -50.35
C VAL A 541 1.63 -13.85 -49.64
N GLU A 542 2.18 -12.89 -50.39
CA GLU A 542 3.25 -11.98 -50.01
C GLU A 542 2.72 -10.82 -49.14
N GLU A 543 3.58 -10.43 -48.18
CA GLU A 543 3.85 -9.08 -47.69
C GLU A 543 2.75 -8.24 -47.00
N ASP A 544 2.94 -7.97 -45.70
CA ASP A 544 3.14 -6.59 -45.18
C ASP A 544 3.80 -6.65 -43.78
N ASP A 545 5.12 -6.51 -43.73
CA ASP A 545 5.94 -6.54 -42.50
C ASP A 545 6.00 -5.16 -41.85
N GLY A 546 5.10 -4.96 -40.87
CA GLY A 546 5.18 -3.89 -39.89
C GLY A 546 6.25 -4.18 -38.84
N SER A 547 7.48 -3.77 -39.14
CA SER A 547 8.65 -3.86 -38.26
C SER A 547 8.43 -3.15 -36.91
N ASP A 548 8.13 -3.93 -35.86
CA ASP A 548 8.28 -3.54 -34.46
C ASP A 548 9.46 -4.32 -33.87
N SER A 549 10.63 -3.67 -33.83
CA SER A 549 11.88 -4.31 -33.41
C SER A 549 12.01 -4.34 -31.88
N GLU A 550 11.56 -5.42 -31.26
CA GLU A 550 12.10 -5.93 -29.98
C GLU A 550 12.69 -7.32 -30.24
N ASP A 551 13.91 -7.35 -30.79
CA ASP A 551 14.70 -8.59 -30.92
C ASP A 551 15.54 -8.78 -29.65
N GLU A 552 15.08 -9.67 -28.78
CA GLU A 552 15.95 -10.47 -27.92
C GLU A 552 16.71 -11.45 -28.82
N LYS A 553 18.06 -11.42 -28.81
CA LYS A 553 18.86 -12.47 -29.44
C LYS A 553 19.80 -13.12 -28.45
N GLU A 554 19.60 -14.43 -28.33
CA GLU A 554 20.53 -15.43 -27.85
C GLU A 554 21.88 -15.29 -28.57
N VAL A 555 22.97 -15.35 -27.81
CA VAL A 555 24.34 -15.36 -28.34
C VAL A 555 24.91 -16.76 -28.15
N GLU A 556 25.13 -17.45 -29.27
CA GLU A 556 26.01 -18.63 -29.35
C GLU A 556 27.47 -18.16 -29.36
N GLU A 557 28.34 -18.92 -28.67
CA GLU A 557 29.74 -18.58 -28.41
C GLU A 557 30.63 -18.56 -29.67
N GLY A 558 31.60 -17.63 -29.67
CA GLY A 558 32.94 -17.92 -30.16
C GLY A 558 33.49 -17.03 -31.29
N LYS A 559 34.06 -15.87 -30.92
CA LYS A 559 35.48 -15.52 -31.21
C LYS A 559 35.82 -14.15 -30.64
N SER A 560 36.92 -14.13 -29.90
CA SER A 560 37.62 -13.01 -29.30
C SER A 560 37.92 -11.89 -30.30
N ASP A 561 37.50 -10.68 -29.99
CA ASP A 561 38.37 -9.50 -30.17
C ASP A 561 38.05 -8.43 -29.13
N ASP A 562 39.14 -7.87 -28.63
CA ASP A 562 39.32 -7.09 -27.42
C ASP A 562 38.87 -5.64 -27.66
N CYS A 563 37.78 -5.20 -27.04
CA CYS A 563 37.37 -3.80 -26.96
C CYS A 563 36.79 -3.56 -25.56
N GLN A 564 37.54 -2.84 -24.74
CA GLN A 564 37.21 -2.44 -23.39
C GLN A 564 36.00 -1.50 -23.39
N ASP A 565 34.84 -1.99 -22.98
CA ASP A 565 33.74 -1.15 -22.49
C ASP A 565 33.78 -1.16 -20.95
N GLU A 566 34.37 -0.12 -20.39
CA GLU A 566 34.22 0.25 -18.98
C GLU A 566 32.79 0.79 -18.77
N ASP A 567 31.82 -0.07 -18.48
CA ASP A 567 30.51 0.35 -17.93
C ASP A 567 29.76 -0.77 -17.16
N ASP A 568 30.45 -1.86 -16.78
CA ASP A 568 29.87 -3.00 -16.03
C ASP A 568 30.17 -2.95 -14.52
N GLN A 569 30.04 -1.79 -13.89
CA GLN A 569 30.32 -1.65 -12.46
C GLN A 569 29.27 -0.81 -11.72
N GLU A 570 28.00 -1.23 -11.70
CA GLU A 570 27.00 -0.56 -10.84
C GLU A 570 25.75 -1.41 -10.52
N ASP A 571 25.95 -2.66 -10.07
CA ASP A 571 24.89 -3.51 -9.47
C ASP A 571 25.02 -3.61 -7.93
N LEU A 572 25.71 -2.65 -7.30
CA LEU A 572 25.92 -2.60 -5.83
C LEU A 572 24.81 -1.85 -5.06
N ASP A 573 23.81 -1.28 -5.73
CA ASP A 573 22.80 -0.39 -5.11
C ASP A 573 21.71 -1.14 -4.29
N SER A 574 21.68 -2.48 -4.30
CA SER A 574 20.63 -3.22 -3.56
C SER A 574 20.85 -3.28 -2.05
N GLY A 575 22.10 -3.17 -1.59
CA GLY A 575 22.44 -3.17 -0.16
C GLY A 575 22.06 -1.84 0.50
N ASP A 576 22.47 -0.74 -0.15
CA ASP A 576 22.21 0.63 0.30
C ASP A 576 20.70 0.95 0.33
N GLU A 577 19.92 0.43 -0.63
CA GLU A 577 18.45 0.55 -0.60
C GLU A 577 17.79 -0.17 0.60
N GLU A 578 18.26 -1.36 1.00
CA GLU A 578 17.67 -2.12 2.11
C GLU A 578 18.00 -1.48 3.47
N GLU A 579 19.21 -0.92 3.62
CA GLU A 579 19.63 -0.16 4.80
C GLU A 579 18.86 1.15 4.94
N LEU A 580 18.64 1.88 3.84
CA LEU A 580 17.80 3.09 3.83
C LEU A 580 16.35 2.80 4.21
N LEU A 581 15.78 1.66 3.78
CA LEU A 581 14.42 1.24 4.16
C LEU A 581 14.32 0.86 5.64
N PHE A 582 15.34 0.19 6.17
CA PHE A 582 15.40 -0.14 7.59
C PHE A 582 15.44 1.14 8.44
N HIS A 583 16.28 2.10 8.06
CA HIS A 583 16.38 3.38 8.73
C HIS A 583 15.08 4.21 8.64
N ASP A 584 14.39 4.20 7.50
CA ASP A 584 13.14 4.94 7.33
C ASP A 584 11.98 4.34 8.15
N MET A 585 12.01 3.02 8.40
CA MET A 585 10.98 2.34 9.21
C MET A 585 11.24 2.44 10.71
N TYR A 586 12.50 2.28 11.15
CA TYR A 586 12.87 2.23 12.57
C TYR A 586 13.45 3.54 13.12
N GLY A 587 13.83 4.50 12.27
CA GLY A 587 14.50 5.75 12.66
C GLY A 587 15.97 5.55 13.02
N TYR A 588 16.67 6.64 13.35
CA TYR A 588 17.99 6.57 14.00
C TYR A 588 17.79 6.18 15.47
N ILE A 589 18.42 5.09 15.90
CA ILE A 589 18.55 4.74 17.32
C ILE A 589 19.97 5.18 17.69
N ASP A 590 20.11 6.27 18.45
CA ASP A 590 21.42 6.71 18.96
C ASP A 590 22.05 5.56 19.75
N SER A 591 23.11 4.98 19.22
CA SER A 591 23.96 4.00 19.89
C SER A 591 25.16 4.70 20.53
N ASP A 592 24.96 5.86 21.16
CA ASP A 592 26.04 6.56 21.87
C ASP A 592 25.78 6.48 23.36
N GLY A 593 26.16 5.33 23.91
CA GLY A 593 26.07 5.02 25.32
C GLY A 593 27.22 4.16 25.81
N ASP A 594 28.39 4.22 25.18
CA ASP A 594 29.64 3.65 25.70
C ASP A 594 30.79 4.64 25.43
N GLY A 595 30.81 5.71 26.23
CA GLY A 595 32.00 6.49 26.49
C GLY A 595 32.66 5.95 27.75
N ASP A 596 33.48 4.92 27.59
CA ASP A 596 34.36 4.43 28.65
C ASP A 596 35.34 5.56 29.07
N GLU A 597 35.08 6.18 30.22
CA GLU A 597 36.14 6.75 31.07
C GLU A 597 36.41 5.73 32.19
N PHE A 598 37.42 4.87 31.97
CA PHE A 598 38.54 4.62 32.89
C PHE A 598 39.67 3.86 32.20
#